data_AF-A0A969XE16-F1
#
_entry.id   AF-A0A969XE16-F1
#
_cell.length_a   1.000
_cell.length_b   1.000
_cell.length_c   1.000
_cell.angle_alpha   90.00
_cell.angle_beta   90.00
_cell.angle_gamma   90.00
#
_symmetry.space_group_name_H-M   'P 1'
#
loop_
_entity.id
_entity.type
_entity.pdbx_description
1 polymer ?
#
loop_
_entity_poly.entity_id
_entity_poly.type
_entity_poly.pdbx_seq_one_letter_code
_entity_poly.pdbx_strand_id
1 'polypeptide(L)' 'MTPPTQLWQKIVQKLTNLLDCPDFIAAHRRRPQDFTRRRHLTFKNTVLFLLNQPRTALQTELDPFFQALNGSDFEQ' A
#
# COMPACT_ATOMS: atom_id res chain seq x y z
N MET A 1 -24.70 10.34 -11.46
CA MET A 1 -24.00 9.07 -11.69
C MET A 1 -22.52 9.33 -11.44
N THR A 2 -21.96 8.88 -10.31
CA THR A 2 -20.53 9.12 -10.02
C THR A 2 -19.68 8.31 -10.98
N PRO A 3 -18.64 8.89 -11.61
CA PRO A 3 -17.77 8.13 -12.50
C PRO A 3 -17.11 6.98 -11.71
N PRO A 4 -16.93 5.80 -12.32
CA PRO A 4 -16.38 4.62 -11.64
C PRO A 4 -15.02 4.89 -10.99
N THR A 5 -14.22 5.79 -11.58
CA THR A 5 -12.93 6.26 -11.05
C THR A 5 -13.03 6.87 -9.66
N GLN A 6 -14.12 7.60 -9.37
CA GLN A 6 -14.29 8.31 -8.09
C GLN A 6 -14.63 7.35 -6.94
N LEU A 7 -15.37 6.27 -7.23
CA LEU A 7 -15.63 5.23 -6.23
C LEU A 7 -14.33 4.50 -5.88
N TRP A 8 -13.53 4.16 -6.89
CA TRP A 8 -12.26 3.48 -6.69
C TRP A 8 -11.28 4.30 -5.85
N GLN A 9 -11.14 5.59 -6.16
CA GLN A 9 -10.34 6.52 -5.36
C GLN A 9 -10.78 6.56 -3.89
N LYS A 10 -12.09 6.60 -3.62
CA LYS A 10 -12.62 6.57 -2.25
C LYS A 10 -12.27 5.27 -1.52
N ILE A 11 -12.32 4.13 -2.20
CA ILE A 11 -11.95 2.83 -1.61
C ILE A 11 -10.46 2.81 -1.27
N VAL A 12 -9.60 3.18 -2.22
CA VAL A 12 -8.14 3.23 -2.00
C VAL A 12 -7.79 4.19 -0.86
N GLN A 13 -8.43 5.36 -0.80
CA GLN A 13 -8.22 6.31 0.30
C GLN A 13 -8.66 5.73 1.66
N LYS A 14 -9.82 5.09 1.71
CA LYS A 14 -10.33 4.47 2.96
C LYS A 14 -9.40 3.36 3.45
N LEU A 15 -8.91 2.51 2.54
CA LEU A 15 -7.95 1.46 2.86
C LEU A 15 -6.62 2.05 3.34
N THR A 16 -6.13 3.08 2.66
CA THR A 16 -4.89 3.77 3.03
C THR A 16 -4.99 4.35 4.45
N ASN A 17 -6.08 5.05 4.75
CA ASN A 17 -6.31 5.62 6.08
C ASN A 17 -6.43 4.54 7.17
N LEU A 18 -7.05 3.40 6.86
CA LEU A 18 -7.15 2.28 7.79
C LEU A 18 -5.77 1.68 8.09
N LEU A 19 -4.92 1.54 7.07
CA LEU A 19 -3.58 0.96 7.21
C LEU A 19 -2.58 1.90 7.91
N ASP A 20 -2.85 3.20 7.94
CA ASP A 20 -2.10 4.20 8.71
C ASP A 20 -2.66 4.42 10.14
N CYS A 21 -3.81 3.83 10.48
CA CYS A 21 -4.46 4.02 11.77
C CYS A 21 -3.66 3.32 12.89
N PRO A 22 -3.17 4.06 13.91
CA PRO A 22 -2.38 3.47 15.00
C PRO A 22 -3.14 2.40 15.79
N ASP A 23 -4.43 2.61 16.05
CA ASP A 23 -5.28 1.65 16.78
C ASP A 23 -5.47 0.35 15.98
N PHE A 24 -5.66 0.48 14.67
CA PHE A 24 -5.75 -0.68 13.78
C PHE A 24 -4.44 -1.48 13.79
N ILE A 25 -3.30 -0.80 13.66
CA ILE A 25 -1.98 -1.43 13.72
C ILE A 25 -1.76 -2.11 15.08
N ALA A 26 -2.10 -1.42 16.18
CA ALA A 26 -1.93 -1.93 17.53
C ALA A 26 -2.78 -3.18 17.80
N ALA A 27 -4.00 -3.24 17.25
CA ALA A 27 -4.89 -4.38 17.39
C ALA A 27 -4.47 -5.60 16.56
N HIS A 28 -3.76 -5.41 15.44
CA HIS A 28 -3.43 -6.50 14.50
C HIS A 28 -1.96 -6.93 14.52
N ARG A 29 -1.06 -6.18 15.16
CA ARG A 29 0.32 -6.62 15.39
C ARG A 29 0.36 -7.75 16.42
N ARG A 30 1.21 -8.76 16.22
CA ARG A 30 1.39 -9.85 17.18
C ARG A 30 2.48 -9.55 18.19
N ARG A 31 3.50 -8.80 17.76
CA ARG A 31 4.63 -8.37 18.59
C ARG A 31 4.79 -6.85 18.52
N PRO A 32 5.37 -6.22 19.56
CA PRO A 32 5.61 -4.78 19.55
C PRO A 32 6.46 -4.29 18.38
N GLN A 33 7.33 -5.15 17.83
CA GLN A 33 8.23 -4.84 16.72
C GLN A 33 7.59 -5.05 15.33
N ASP A 34 6.43 -5.69 15.24
CA ASP A 34 5.75 -5.88 13.95
C ASP A 34 5.30 -4.52 13.40
N PHE A 35 5.30 -4.40 12.06
CA PHE A 35 4.86 -3.19 11.34
C PHE A 35 5.65 -1.90 11.64
N THR A 36 6.83 -2.01 12.26
CA THR A 36 7.71 -0.86 12.56
C THR A 36 8.74 -0.54 11.47
N ARG A 37 8.80 -1.33 10.39
CA ARG A 37 9.78 -1.17 9.31
C ARG A 37 9.58 0.17 8.57
N ARG A 38 10.68 0.90 8.34
CA ARG A 38 10.73 2.19 7.63
C ARG A 38 11.37 2.13 6.23
N ARG A 39 11.53 0.93 5.65
CA ARG A 39 12.03 0.75 4.27
C ARG A 39 10.86 0.71 3.27
N HIS A 40 11.13 0.54 1.97
CA HIS A 40 10.12 0.52 0.91
C HIS A 40 8.95 -0.46 1.16
N LEU A 41 9.22 -1.67 1.66
CA LEU A 41 8.19 -2.66 2.02
C LEU A 41 7.70 -2.49 3.47
N THR A 42 7.04 -1.37 3.74
CA THR A 42 6.30 -1.14 5.00
C THR A 42 5.06 -2.04 5.07
N PHE A 43 4.41 -2.11 6.25
CA PHE A 43 3.12 -2.80 6.41
C PHE A 43 2.09 -2.32 5.38
N LYS A 44 1.85 -1.01 5.31
CA LYS A 44 0.93 -0.38 4.37
C LYS A 44 1.26 -0.73 2.93
N ASN A 45 2.51 -0.52 2.51
CA ASN A 45 2.90 -0.75 1.12
C ASN A 45 2.79 -2.23 0.74
N THR A 46 3.14 -3.14 1.65
CA THR A 46 3.00 -4.58 1.42
C THR A 46 1.53 -4.98 1.25
N VAL A 47 0.64 -4.48 2.11
CA VAL A 47 -0.80 -4.78 1.98
C VAL A 47 -1.37 -4.20 0.69
N LEU A 48 -1.07 -2.94 0.37
CA LEU A 48 -1.52 -2.31 -0.88
C LEU A 48 -1.01 -3.07 -2.11
N PHE A 49 0.24 -3.53 -2.09
CA PHE A 49 0.82 -4.34 -3.16
C PHE A 49 0.07 -5.68 -3.31
N LEU A 50 -0.17 -6.40 -2.21
CA LEU A 50 -0.89 -7.67 -2.24
C LEU A 50 -2.35 -7.53 -2.70
N LEU A 51 -3.01 -6.42 -2.38
CA LEU A 51 -4.37 -6.13 -2.86
C LEU A 51 -4.44 -5.95 -4.39
N ASN A 52 -3.34 -5.59 -5.04
CA ASN A 52 -3.24 -5.54 -6.50
C ASN A 52 -3.09 -6.92 -7.15
N GLN A 53 -2.97 -8.00 -6.35
CA GLN A 53 -2.91 -9.38 -6.83
C GLN A 53 -1.81 -9.59 -7.90
N PRO A 54 -0.53 -9.41 -7.55
CA PRO A 54 0.59 -9.56 -8.49
C PRO A 54 0.56 -10.95 -9.13
N ARG A 55 0.70 -11.03 -10.46
CA ARG A 55 0.59 -12.30 -11.22
C ARG A 55 1.88 -12.73 -11.87
N THR A 56 2.86 -11.84 -11.94
CA THR A 56 4.16 -12.11 -12.58
C THR A 56 5.29 -12.10 -11.54
N ALA A 57 6.54 -12.08 -12.00
CA ALA A 57 7.69 -12.04 -11.12
C ALA A 57 7.61 -10.83 -10.18
N LEU A 58 7.97 -11.05 -8.91
CA LEU A 58 7.81 -10.03 -7.86
C LEU A 58 8.46 -8.69 -8.24
N GLN A 59 9.68 -8.71 -8.77
CA GLN A 59 10.39 -7.49 -9.16
C GLN A 59 9.64 -6.72 -10.26
N THR A 60 9.13 -7.43 -11.27
CA THR A 60 8.37 -6.86 -12.40
C THR A 60 7.10 -6.14 -11.95
N GLU A 61 6.50 -6.56 -10.84
CA GLU A 61 5.29 -5.93 -10.27
C GLU A 61 5.63 -4.82 -9.28
N LEU A 62 6.76 -4.95 -8.55
CA LEU A 62 7.19 -3.95 -7.56
C LEU A 62 7.65 -2.65 -8.20
N ASP A 63 8.35 -2.72 -9.34
CA ASP A 63 8.87 -1.53 -10.03
C ASP A 63 7.73 -0.54 -10.41
N PRO A 64 6.69 -0.94 -11.18
CA PRO A 64 5.59 -0.04 -11.51
C PRO A 64 4.75 0.36 -10.28
N PHE A 65 4.64 -0.52 -9.28
CA PHE A 65 3.94 -0.20 -8.03
C PHE A 65 4.61 0.97 -7.28
N PHE A 66 5.93 0.94 -7.12
CA PHE A 66 6.65 2.01 -6.45
C PHE A 66 6.76 3.27 -7.30
N GLN A 67 6.83 3.17 -8.62
CA GLN A 67 6.69 4.32 -9.52
C GLN A 67 5.34 5.03 -9.33
N ALA A 68 4.24 4.27 -9.25
CA ALA A 68 2.92 4.86 -9.01
C ALA A 68 2.78 5.50 -7.62
N LEU A 69 3.43 4.92 -6.60
CA LEU A 69 3.37 5.43 -5.22
C LEU A 69 4.18 6.71 -4.99
N ASN A 70 5.33 6.86 -5.64
CA ASN A 70 6.26 7.97 -5.37
C ASN A 70 6.10 9.11 -6.38
N GLY A 71 5.17 8.99 -7.33
CA GLY A 71 5.20 9.79 -8.53
C GLY A 71 6.31 9.29 -9.45
N SER A 72 6.17 9.55 -10.74
CA SER A 72 7.12 9.21 -11.81
C SER A 72 8.44 9.99 -11.67
N ASP A 73 9.19 9.77 -10.60
CA ASP A 73 10.45 10.46 -10.28
C ASP A 73 11.48 9.50 -9.61
N PHE A 74 11.43 8.21 -9.94
CA PHE A 74 12.49 7.25 -9.57
C PHE A 74 13.64 7.18 -10.58
N GLU A 75 13.98 8.31 -11.20
CA GLU A 75 15.26 8.50 -11.88
C GLU A 75 16.04 9.65 -11.21
N GLN A 76 16.70 9.37 -10.08
CA GLN A 76 17.88 10.11 -9.61
C GLN A 76 18.85 9.16 -8.91
#